data_AF-A0A7S1ZRM6-F1
#
_entry.id   AF-A0A7S1ZRM6-F1
#
_cell.length_a   1.000
_cell.length_b   1.000
_cell.length_c   1.000
_cell.angle_alpha   90.00
_cell.angle_beta   90.00
_cell.angle_gamma   90.00
#
_symmetry.space_group_name_H-M   'P 1'
#
loop_
_entity.id
_entity.type
_entity.pdbx_description
1 polymer ?
#
loop_
_entity_poly.entity_id
_entity_poly.type
_entity_poly.pdbx_seq_one_letter_code
_entity_poly.pdbx_strand_id
1 'polypeptide(L)'
;MTSSTTSTPWPKRCTLRGWLTHCADINSLPEREDLRNLAPYCNRSHPMGGDHAVKLTALSETRSAALYGDYVIREKRCWADVLFDFDSVMYVDDDDDKDDDDKDKDDCRRRRIAAPLLTAERLLALLPPLMPRHFSIASSPTYSMLLRDRNVVKGDDDDDDDGATFKIDLCVAVVKGRTIRGRPYEGLCSGHLSRLLPTKRIDGRG
;
A
#
# COMPACT_ATOMS: atom_id res chain seq x y z
N MET A 1 18.43 26.39 -10.89
CA MET A 1 18.07 25.76 -9.60
C MET A 1 17.62 24.35 -9.89
N THR A 2 18.51 23.36 -9.74
CA THR A 2 18.18 21.95 -9.95
C THR A 2 17.41 21.45 -8.72
N SER A 3 16.10 21.36 -8.85
CA SER A 3 15.23 20.72 -7.87
C SER A 3 15.67 19.27 -7.68
N SER A 4 16.30 18.98 -6.54
CA SER A 4 16.61 17.62 -6.11
C SER A 4 15.28 16.91 -5.79
N THR A 5 14.69 16.28 -6.81
CA THR A 5 13.61 15.32 -6.57
C THR A 5 14.23 14.14 -5.85
N THR A 6 13.98 14.05 -4.54
CA THR A 6 14.30 12.90 -3.71
C THR A 6 13.47 11.72 -4.21
N SER A 7 13.95 11.05 -5.26
CA SER A 7 13.31 9.87 -5.81
C SER A 7 13.46 8.73 -4.80
N THR A 8 12.34 8.21 -4.31
CA THR A 8 12.33 7.02 -3.46
C THR A 8 13.04 5.88 -4.20
N PRO A 9 14.09 5.27 -3.62
CA PRO A 9 14.87 4.25 -4.32
C PRO A 9 14.08 2.95 -4.41
N TRP A 10 13.30 2.82 -5.48
CA TRP A 10 12.55 1.60 -5.77
C TRP A 10 13.47 0.47 -6.27
N PRO A 11 13.17 -0.81 -5.94
CA PRO A 11 13.88 -1.94 -6.52
C PRO A 11 13.82 -1.92 -8.06
N LYS A 12 14.97 -2.03 -8.73
CA LYS A 12 15.09 -1.94 -10.20
C LYS A 12 14.41 -3.09 -10.95
N ARG A 13 14.25 -4.24 -10.31
CA ARG A 13 13.61 -5.45 -10.89
C ARG A 13 12.44 -5.84 -10.02
N CYS A 14 11.27 -5.29 -10.33
CA CYS A 14 10.04 -5.60 -9.64
C CYS A 14 8.85 -5.50 -10.60
N THR A 15 7.78 -6.21 -10.29
CA THR A 15 6.48 -5.95 -10.92
C THR A 15 5.77 -4.81 -10.18
N LEU A 16 4.80 -4.15 -10.83
CA LEU A 16 3.98 -3.15 -10.15
C LEU A 16 3.31 -3.72 -8.90
N ARG A 17 2.79 -4.95 -8.98
CA ARG A 17 2.25 -5.67 -7.82
C ARG A 17 3.29 -5.80 -6.71
N GLY A 18 4.52 -6.18 -7.05
CA GLY A 18 5.61 -6.30 -6.08
C GLY A 18 5.91 -4.99 -5.35
N TRP A 19 5.99 -3.87 -6.08
CA TRP A 19 6.16 -2.55 -5.47
C TRP A 19 5.00 -2.20 -4.53
N LEU A 20 3.75 -2.32 -4.99
CA LEU A 20 2.58 -1.94 -4.19
C LEU A 20 2.31 -2.88 -3.02
N THR A 21 2.82 -4.11 -3.05
CA THR A 21 2.63 -5.09 -1.97
C THR A 21 3.73 -5.00 -0.91
N HIS A 22 4.97 -4.75 -1.33
CA HIS A 22 6.15 -4.93 -0.46
C HIS A 22 6.98 -3.67 -0.26
N CYS A 23 6.81 -2.63 -1.09
CA CYS A 23 7.72 -1.48 -1.11
C CYS A 23 7.01 -0.16 -0.88
N ALA A 24 5.83 0.07 -1.45
CA ALA A 24 5.13 1.35 -1.37
C ALA A 24 3.98 1.26 -0.36
N ASP A 25 3.89 2.25 0.54
CA ASP A 25 2.84 2.29 1.55
C ASP A 25 1.58 2.97 1.02
N ILE A 26 0.76 2.20 0.30
CA ILE A 26 -0.56 2.63 -0.19
C ILE A 26 -1.61 2.81 0.91
N ASN A 27 -1.33 2.36 2.14
CA ASN A 27 -2.26 2.48 3.27
C ASN A 27 -1.90 3.65 4.20
N SER A 28 -0.76 4.30 3.95
CA SER A 28 -0.40 5.56 4.60
C SER A 28 -1.43 6.65 4.29
N LEU A 29 -1.54 7.61 5.21
CA LEU A 29 -2.34 8.82 5.01
C LEU A 29 -1.52 9.78 4.14
N PRO A 30 -2.05 10.28 3.01
CA PRO A 30 -1.33 11.21 2.16
C PRO A 30 -1.06 12.53 2.91
N GLU A 31 0.14 13.05 2.73
CA GLU A 31 0.52 14.35 3.26
C GLU A 31 -0.08 15.49 2.42
N ARG A 32 -0.01 16.72 2.93
CA ARG A 32 -0.56 17.88 2.21
C ARG A 32 0.13 18.12 0.88
N GLU A 33 1.45 17.93 0.85
CA GLU A 33 2.24 18.10 -0.37
C GLU A 33 1.88 17.07 -1.44
N ASP A 34 1.61 15.84 -1.03
CA ASP A 34 1.13 14.78 -1.92
C ASP A 34 -0.18 15.15 -2.62
N LEU A 35 -1.15 15.67 -1.86
CA LEU A 35 -2.44 16.10 -2.41
C LEU A 35 -2.29 17.28 -3.37
N ARG A 36 -1.36 18.20 -3.08
CA ARG A 36 -1.00 19.30 -4.00
C ARG A 36 -0.42 18.76 -5.31
N ASN A 37 0.48 17.79 -5.20
CA ASN A 37 1.13 17.18 -6.36
C ASN A 37 0.17 16.29 -7.16
N LEU A 38 -0.91 15.80 -6.55
CA LEU A 38 -1.95 15.02 -7.22
C LEU A 38 -2.93 15.89 -8.03
N ALA A 39 -3.22 17.10 -7.55
CA ALA A 39 -4.25 17.98 -8.13
C ALA A 39 -4.10 18.25 -9.64
N PRO A 40 -2.90 18.45 -10.21
CA PRO A 40 -2.72 18.68 -11.65
C PRO A 40 -3.12 17.50 -12.53
N TYR A 41 -3.19 16.29 -11.98
CA TYR A 41 -3.56 15.07 -12.71
C TYR A 41 -5.07 14.85 -12.83
N CYS A 42 -5.90 15.70 -12.22
CA CYS A 42 -7.35 15.63 -12.40
C CYS A 42 -7.72 16.00 -13.84
N ASN A 43 -8.25 15.03 -14.58
CA ASN A 43 -8.69 15.24 -15.96
C ASN A 43 -9.89 16.20 -16.00
N ARG A 44 -9.80 17.26 -16.79
CA ARG A 44 -10.83 18.30 -16.92
C ARG A 44 -12.04 17.85 -17.75
N SER A 45 -11.89 16.81 -18.57
CA SER A 45 -12.99 16.19 -19.30
C SER A 45 -13.96 15.44 -18.36
N HIS A 46 -13.48 14.99 -17.19
CA HIS A 46 -14.33 14.38 -16.18
C HIS A 46 -15.34 15.41 -15.62
N PRO A 47 -16.64 15.06 -15.45
CA PRO A 47 -17.65 16.00 -14.97
C PRO A 47 -17.27 16.73 -13.67
N MET A 48 -16.58 16.02 -12.76
CA MET A 48 -16.14 16.57 -11.46
C MET A 48 -14.65 16.96 -11.44
N GLY A 49 -13.92 16.84 -12.56
CA GLY A 49 -12.47 17.04 -12.58
C GLY A 49 -12.03 18.47 -12.24
N GLY A 50 -12.87 19.45 -12.59
CA GLY A 50 -12.81 20.83 -12.10
C GLY A 50 -12.68 20.90 -10.59
N ASP A 51 -13.72 20.40 -9.92
CA ASP A 51 -13.93 20.47 -8.48
C ASP A 51 -12.95 19.58 -7.71
N HIS A 52 -12.59 18.43 -8.26
CA HIS A 52 -11.59 17.52 -7.70
C HIS A 52 -10.23 18.22 -7.54
N ALA A 53 -9.75 18.90 -8.58
CA ALA A 53 -8.48 19.63 -8.51
C ALA A 53 -8.51 20.77 -7.49
N VAL A 54 -9.63 21.51 -7.42
CA VAL A 54 -9.82 22.60 -6.45
C VAL A 54 -9.82 22.06 -5.02
N LYS A 55 -10.53 20.95 -4.78
CA LYS A 55 -10.63 20.32 -3.47
C LYS A 55 -9.29 19.73 -3.02
N LEU A 56 -8.55 19.05 -3.89
CA LEU A 56 -7.19 18.56 -3.60
C LEU A 56 -6.24 19.71 -3.29
N THR A 57 -6.33 20.80 -4.05
CA THR A 57 -5.55 22.03 -3.78
C THR A 57 -5.92 22.61 -2.42
N ALA A 58 -7.20 22.74 -2.11
CA ALA A 58 -7.67 23.24 -0.82
C ALA A 58 -7.19 22.35 0.35
N LEU A 59 -7.25 21.02 0.21
CA LEU A 59 -6.74 20.08 1.22
C LEU A 59 -5.23 20.27 1.49
N SER A 60 -4.46 20.69 0.48
CA SER A 60 -3.02 20.96 0.64
C SER A 60 -2.71 22.26 1.40
N GLU A 61 -3.64 23.21 1.42
CA GLU A 61 -3.38 24.53 1.96
C GLU A 61 -3.65 24.61 3.47
N THR A 62 -2.84 25.42 4.15
CA THR A 62 -2.98 25.68 5.58
C THR A 62 -4.28 26.41 5.92
N ARG A 63 -4.81 27.24 5.01
CA ARG A 63 -6.09 27.95 5.20
C ARG A 63 -7.28 27.01 5.40
N SER A 64 -7.22 25.82 4.82
CA SER A 64 -8.24 24.78 4.94
C SER A 64 -7.77 23.64 5.83
N ALA A 65 -7.06 23.97 6.93
CA ALA A 65 -6.47 22.96 7.79
C ALA A 65 -7.50 22.00 8.39
N ALA A 66 -8.67 22.53 8.77
CA ALA A 66 -9.80 21.75 9.26
C ALA A 66 -10.31 20.73 8.23
N LEU A 67 -10.39 21.12 6.96
CA LEU A 67 -10.85 20.22 5.88
C LEU A 67 -9.93 19.00 5.75
N TYR A 68 -8.61 19.20 5.77
CA TYR A 68 -7.65 18.09 5.77
C TYR A 68 -7.73 17.24 7.04
N GLY A 69 -7.87 17.88 8.20
CA GLY A 69 -8.02 17.19 9.47
C GLY A 69 -9.25 16.28 9.49
N ASP A 70 -10.39 16.76 9.00
CA ASP A 70 -11.63 16.01 8.94
C ASP A 70 -11.60 14.94 7.85
N TYR A 71 -11.16 15.30 6.64
CA TYR A 71 -11.20 14.38 5.50
C TYR A 71 -10.11 13.31 5.55
N VAL A 72 -8.85 13.65 5.86
CA VAL A 72 -7.73 12.69 5.83
C VAL A 72 -7.49 12.08 7.20
N ILE A 73 -7.24 12.91 8.22
CA ILE A 73 -6.74 12.43 9.51
C ILE A 73 -7.82 11.71 10.32
N ARG A 74 -8.99 12.34 10.46
CA ARG A 74 -10.10 11.84 11.28
C ARG A 74 -10.77 10.62 10.64
N GLU A 75 -10.95 10.65 9.32
CA GLU A 75 -11.52 9.54 8.55
C GLU A 75 -10.48 8.53 8.06
N LYS A 76 -9.21 8.66 8.48
CA LYS A 76 -8.12 7.72 8.16
C LYS A 76 -8.07 7.35 6.67
N ARG A 77 -8.25 8.34 5.78
CA ARG A 77 -8.27 8.11 4.34
C ARG A 77 -6.86 7.85 3.85
N CYS A 78 -6.61 6.64 3.35
CA CYS A 78 -5.34 6.29 2.75
C CYS A 78 -5.29 6.68 1.27
N TRP A 79 -4.15 6.44 0.62
CA TRP A 79 -3.99 6.69 -0.81
C TRP A 79 -5.05 6.00 -1.67
N ALA A 80 -5.40 4.74 -1.37
CA ALA A 80 -6.45 4.04 -2.11
C ALA A 80 -7.82 4.73 -1.99
N ASP A 81 -8.15 5.25 -0.81
CA ASP A 81 -9.40 5.99 -0.59
C ASP A 81 -9.42 7.31 -1.35
N VAL A 82 -8.30 8.04 -1.36
CA VAL A 82 -8.18 9.31 -2.09
C VAL A 82 -8.27 9.07 -3.58
N LEU A 83 -7.56 8.09 -4.13
CA LEU A 83 -7.65 7.76 -5.56
C LEU A 83 -9.05 7.30 -5.97
N PHE A 84 -9.79 6.67 -5.06
CA PHE A 84 -11.19 6.29 -5.29
C PHE A 84 -12.14 7.49 -5.27
N ASP A 85 -12.02 8.38 -4.27
CA ASP A 85 -12.87 9.57 -4.17
C ASP A 85 -12.60 10.60 -5.28
N PHE A 86 -11.38 10.64 -5.80
CA PHE A 86 -10.93 11.55 -6.86
C PHE A 86 -10.65 10.77 -8.16
N ASP A 87 -11.64 10.00 -8.61
CA ASP A 87 -11.60 9.15 -9.80
C ASP A 87 -11.18 9.89 -11.09
N SER A 88 -11.44 11.20 -11.19
CA SER A 88 -10.97 12.07 -12.28
C SER A 88 -9.46 12.01 -12.53
N VAL A 89 -8.66 11.60 -11.54
CA VAL A 89 -7.20 11.47 -11.67
C VAL A 89 -6.80 10.31 -12.60
N MET A 90 -7.62 9.25 -12.62
CA MET A 90 -7.43 8.07 -13.46
C MET A 90 -8.37 8.05 -14.67
N TYR A 91 -9.16 9.11 -14.85
CA TYR A 91 -10.19 9.17 -15.88
C TYR A 91 -9.59 9.25 -17.27
N VAL A 92 -10.09 8.36 -18.13
CA VAL A 92 -9.73 8.26 -19.53
C VAL A 92 -10.98 8.57 -20.34
N ASP A 93 -10.84 9.49 -21.29
CA ASP A 93 -11.93 9.84 -22.20
C ASP A 93 -12.18 8.68 -23.17
N ASP A 94 -13.39 8.12 -23.11
CA ASP A 94 -13.91 7.13 -24.07
C ASP A 94 -14.76 7.84 -25.15
N ASP A 95 -14.33 9.02 -25.62
CA ASP A 95 -15.04 9.77 -26.66
C ASP A 95 -14.85 9.11 -28.04
N ASP A 96 -15.57 8.00 -28.28
CA ASP A 96 -15.75 7.34 -29.58
C ASP A 96 -17.24 7.04 -29.89
N ASP A 97 -18.20 7.57 -29.12
CA ASP A 97 -19.65 7.28 -29.31
C ASP A 97 -20.49 8.48 -29.78
N LYS A 98 -19.89 9.41 -30.55
CA LYS A 98 -20.67 10.43 -31.26
C LYS A 98 -20.22 10.59 -32.71
N ASP A 99 -21.12 10.14 -33.58
CA ASP A 99 -21.28 10.48 -35.01
C ASP A 99 -20.48 9.66 -36.03
N ASP A 100 -20.73 8.34 -36.11
CA ASP A 100 -20.54 7.57 -37.35
C ASP A 100 -21.91 7.22 -37.96
N ASP A 101 -22.58 8.22 -38.54
CA ASP A 101 -23.70 8.04 -39.47
C ASP A 101 -23.19 7.92 -40.93
N ASP A 102 -21.92 7.53 -41.13
CA ASP A 102 -21.35 7.34 -42.47
C ASP A 102 -20.75 5.94 -42.66
N LYS A 103 -21.25 5.32 -43.73
CA LYS A 103 -21.04 3.95 -44.18
C LYS A 103 -19.60 3.66 -44.62
N ASP A 104 -19.24 2.39 -44.47
CA ASP A 104 -18.16 1.70 -45.17
C ASP A 104 -16.75 2.26 -44.98
N LYS A 105 -15.99 1.59 -44.09
CA LYS A 105 -14.65 1.07 -44.43
C LYS A 105 -14.16 0.11 -43.35
N ASP A 106 -13.95 -1.13 -43.79
CA ASP A 106 -13.02 -2.09 -43.20
C ASP A 106 -11.66 -1.41 -42.97
N ASP A 107 -11.42 -0.98 -41.74
CA ASP A 107 -10.07 -0.82 -41.24
C ASP A 107 -10.11 -1.00 -39.73
N CYS A 108 -9.30 -1.92 -39.23
CA CYS A 108 -9.11 -2.19 -37.80
C CYS A 108 -8.52 -0.95 -37.10
N ARG A 109 -9.33 0.09 -36.87
CA ARG A 109 -9.01 1.23 -36.03
C ARG A 109 -8.81 0.71 -34.61
N ARG A 110 -7.55 0.53 -34.22
CA ARG A 110 -7.14 0.47 -32.81
C ARG A 110 -7.67 1.73 -32.12
N ARG A 111 -8.75 1.55 -31.34
CA ARG A 111 -9.32 2.53 -30.40
C ARG A 111 -8.18 3.29 -29.71
N ARG A 112 -8.05 4.59 -29.96
CA ARG A 112 -7.04 5.44 -29.31
C ARG A 112 -7.59 5.87 -27.96
N ILE A 113 -7.54 4.97 -27.00
CA ILE A 113 -7.76 5.29 -25.58
C ILE A 113 -6.77 6.38 -25.19
N ALA A 114 -7.26 7.56 -24.75
CA ALA A 114 -6.40 8.63 -24.27
C ALA A 114 -5.57 8.11 -23.08
N ALA A 115 -4.26 8.37 -23.06
CA ALA A 115 -3.44 7.89 -21.96
C ALA A 115 -3.84 8.60 -20.65
N PRO A 116 -3.94 7.89 -19.51
CA PRO A 116 -4.25 8.52 -18.23
C PRO A 116 -3.18 9.55 -17.87
N LEU A 117 -3.62 10.68 -17.32
CA LEU A 117 -2.71 11.76 -16.92
C LEU A 117 -1.76 11.32 -15.80
N LEU A 118 -2.25 10.54 -14.83
CA LEU A 118 -1.43 9.94 -13.79
C LEU A 118 -0.88 8.58 -14.25
N THR A 119 0.43 8.52 -14.45
CA THR A 119 1.12 7.26 -14.75
C THR A 119 1.49 6.50 -13.46
N ALA A 120 1.69 5.19 -13.56
CA ALA A 120 2.15 4.37 -12.43
C ALA A 120 3.51 4.85 -11.88
N GLU A 121 4.42 5.28 -12.75
CA GLU A 121 5.71 5.85 -12.35
C GLU A 121 5.52 7.10 -11.50
N ARG A 122 4.58 7.96 -11.89
CA ARG A 122 4.31 9.19 -11.16
C ARG A 122 3.61 8.93 -9.82
N LEU A 123 2.70 7.96 -9.77
CA LEU A 123 2.12 7.51 -8.52
C LEU A 123 3.20 6.98 -7.57
N LEU A 124 4.11 6.14 -8.06
CA LEU A 124 5.25 5.64 -7.26
C LEU A 124 6.19 6.77 -6.81
N ALA A 125 6.28 7.88 -7.53
CA ALA A 125 7.05 9.03 -7.06
C ALA A 125 6.39 9.78 -5.89
N LEU A 126 5.08 9.60 -5.69
CA LEU A 126 4.31 10.21 -4.59
C LEU A 126 4.18 9.30 -3.37
N LEU A 127 4.14 7.98 -3.58
CA LEU A 127 3.93 7.03 -2.50
C LEU A 127 5.16 6.97 -1.56
N PRO A 128 4.96 7.04 -0.24
CA PRO A 128 6.03 6.82 0.71
C PRO A 128 6.47 5.35 0.70
N PRO A 129 7.74 5.06 1.06
CA PRO A 129 8.19 3.68 1.22
C PRO A 129 7.53 3.02 2.43
N LEU A 130 7.23 1.73 2.30
CA LEU A 130 6.74 0.87 3.37
C LEU A 130 7.83 0.66 4.40
N MET A 131 7.58 1.14 5.62
CA MET A 131 8.55 1.10 6.71
C MET A 131 8.46 -0.21 7.51
N PRO A 132 9.60 -0.75 7.99
CA PRO A 132 9.60 -1.88 8.90
C PRO A 132 8.93 -1.51 10.24
N ARG A 133 8.29 -2.49 10.88
CA ARG A 133 7.68 -2.31 12.20
C ARG A 133 8.52 -2.98 13.28
N HIS A 134 8.76 -2.24 14.36
CA HIS A 134 9.49 -2.73 15.52
C HIS A 134 8.56 -3.36 16.55
N PHE A 135 9.01 -4.45 17.15
CA PHE A 135 8.34 -5.14 18.25
C PHE A 135 9.35 -5.52 19.31
N SER A 136 8.90 -5.58 20.56
CA SER A 136 9.69 -6.13 21.65
C SER A 136 9.75 -7.65 21.53
N ILE A 137 10.94 -8.21 21.73
CA ILE A 137 11.13 -9.65 21.83
C ILE A 137 10.50 -10.12 23.15
N ALA A 138 9.62 -11.11 23.07
CA ALA A 138 8.93 -11.71 24.21
C ALA A 138 9.58 -13.03 24.68
N SER A 139 10.62 -13.50 24.00
CA SER A 139 11.42 -14.66 24.41
C SER A 139 12.71 -14.26 25.14
N SER A 140 13.23 -15.17 25.97
CA SER A 140 14.56 -15.06 26.59
C SER A 140 15.49 -16.13 26.01
N PRO A 141 16.67 -15.76 25.46
CA PRO A 141 17.63 -16.73 24.93
C PRO A 141 18.04 -17.77 25.97
N THR A 142 18.15 -17.35 27.24
CA THR A 142 18.56 -18.20 28.35
C THR A 142 17.55 -19.30 28.65
N TYR A 143 16.24 -19.02 28.52
CA TYR A 143 15.20 -20.02 28.77
C TYR A 143 15.23 -21.14 27.71
N SER A 144 15.41 -20.79 26.44
CA SER A 144 15.53 -21.76 25.34
C SER A 144 16.82 -22.60 25.44
N MET A 145 17.92 -22.02 25.94
CA MET A 145 19.16 -22.75 26.21
C MET A 145 19.02 -23.66 27.44
N LEU A 146 18.38 -23.22 28.53
CA LEU A 146 18.13 -24.05 29.72
C LEU A 146 17.21 -25.25 29.44
N LEU A 147 16.25 -25.10 28.50
CA LEU A 147 15.44 -26.21 28.02
C LEU A 147 16.27 -27.24 27.23
N ARG A 148 17.32 -26.82 26.51
CA ARG A 148 18.25 -27.75 25.86
C ARG A 148 19.03 -28.54 26.90
N ASP A 149 19.62 -27.87 27.89
CA ASP A 149 20.44 -28.53 28.92
C ASP A 149 19.64 -29.52 29.78
N ARG A 150 18.33 -29.31 29.98
CA ARG A 150 17.46 -30.24 30.70
C ARG A 150 17.06 -31.48 29.91
N ASN A 151 17.04 -31.42 28.58
CA ASN A 151 16.65 -32.54 27.71
C ASN A 151 17.82 -33.44 27.28
N VAL A 152 19.05 -33.19 27.76
CA VAL A 152 20.23 -34.07 27.51
C VAL A 152 20.19 -35.34 28.38
N VAL A 153 19.20 -35.54 29.25
CA VAL A 153 19.08 -36.76 30.08
C VAL A 153 17.77 -37.50 29.81
N LYS A 154 17.68 -38.14 28.63
CA LYS A 154 16.88 -39.31 28.21
C LYS A 154 17.00 -39.33 26.69
N GLY A 155 17.82 -40.16 26.07
CA GLY A 155 17.83 -41.62 26.12
C GLY A 155 17.60 -42.08 24.67
N ASP A 156 18.42 -43.03 24.24
CA ASP A 156 18.64 -43.54 22.88
C ASP A 156 17.42 -43.66 21.93
N ASP A 157 17.78 -43.59 20.64
CA ASP A 157 17.07 -44.01 19.41
C ASP A 157 16.31 -42.95 18.57
N ASP A 158 16.77 -42.87 17.31
CA ASP A 158 16.18 -42.37 16.06
C ASP A 158 16.06 -40.86 15.77
N ASP A 159 16.91 -40.44 14.82
CA ASP A 159 16.70 -39.49 13.71
C ASP A 159 15.96 -38.17 13.98
N ASP A 160 16.75 -37.10 14.15
CA ASP A 160 16.63 -35.79 13.47
C ASP A 160 17.31 -34.72 14.35
N ASP A 161 18.63 -34.59 14.21
CA ASP A 161 19.40 -33.42 14.67
C ASP A 161 18.98 -32.20 13.83
N ASP A 162 17.75 -31.73 14.02
CA ASP A 162 17.21 -30.50 13.46
C ASP A 162 17.90 -29.34 14.18
N GLY A 163 19.10 -29.02 13.71
CA GLY A 163 20.06 -28.12 14.31
C GLY A 163 19.42 -26.88 14.92
N ALA A 164 19.18 -26.95 16.22
CA ALA A 164 19.16 -25.83 17.14
C ALA A 164 18.64 -24.48 16.58
N THR A 165 17.47 -24.46 15.93
CA THR A 165 16.99 -23.24 15.26
C THR A 165 16.74 -22.09 16.25
N PHE A 166 17.11 -20.88 15.84
CA PHE A 166 16.92 -19.66 16.63
C PHE A 166 15.46 -19.20 16.55
N LYS A 167 14.78 -19.09 17.70
CA LYS A 167 13.37 -18.70 17.80
C LYS A 167 13.21 -17.36 18.52
N ILE A 168 12.50 -16.43 17.88
CA ILE A 168 12.04 -15.18 18.49
C ILE A 168 10.53 -15.28 18.70
N ASP A 169 10.08 -15.09 19.94
CA ASP A 169 8.66 -14.95 20.24
C ASP A 169 8.27 -13.47 20.25
N LEU A 170 7.12 -13.16 19.65
CA LEU A 170 6.55 -11.82 19.61
C LEU A 170 5.15 -11.83 20.26
N CYS A 171 4.89 -10.90 21.17
CA CYS A 171 3.56 -10.65 21.71
C CYS A 171 3.00 -9.38 21.04
N VAL A 172 2.11 -9.53 20.07
CA VAL A 172 1.60 -8.43 19.23
C VAL A 172 0.10 -8.29 19.37
N ALA A 173 -0.35 -7.08 19.73
CA ALA A 173 -1.77 -6.74 19.67
C ALA A 173 -2.20 -6.47 18.21
N VAL A 174 -3.32 -7.06 17.79
CA VAL A 174 -3.90 -6.82 16.47
C VAL A 174 -4.63 -5.48 16.45
N VAL A 175 -4.12 -4.53 15.66
CA VAL A 175 -4.74 -3.20 15.53
C VAL A 175 -5.93 -3.29 14.57
N LYS A 176 -7.14 -3.10 15.09
CA LYS A 176 -8.38 -2.98 14.32
C LYS A 176 -9.27 -1.92 14.98
N GLY A 177 -10.01 -1.15 14.19
CA GLY A 177 -10.91 -0.13 14.71
C GLY A 177 -11.86 0.43 13.67
N ARG A 178 -12.61 1.46 14.06
CA ARG A 178 -13.48 2.23 13.17
C ARG A 178 -13.25 3.73 13.35
N THR A 179 -13.35 4.49 12.27
CA THR A 179 -13.34 5.96 12.31
C THR A 179 -14.63 6.49 12.93
N ILE A 180 -14.70 7.81 13.16
CA ILE A 180 -15.88 8.46 13.73
C ILE A 180 -17.11 8.26 12.83
N ARG A 181 -16.94 8.20 11.51
CA ARG A 181 -18.03 7.88 10.56
C ARG A 181 -18.14 6.39 10.24
N GLY A 182 -17.51 5.53 11.03
CA GLY A 182 -17.70 4.09 11.01
C GLY A 182 -16.85 3.32 10.00
N ARG A 183 -15.92 3.95 9.29
CA ARG A 183 -15.03 3.25 8.34
C ARG A 183 -14.10 2.30 9.10
N PRO A 184 -14.04 1.01 8.74
CA PRO A 184 -13.11 0.08 9.36
C PRO A 184 -11.67 0.39 8.95
N TYR A 185 -10.73 0.21 9.87
CA TYR A 185 -9.30 0.22 9.57
C TYR A 185 -8.59 -0.91 10.32
N GLU A 186 -7.48 -1.39 9.75
CA GLU A 186 -6.65 -2.45 10.31
C GLU A 186 -5.16 -2.06 10.17
N GLY A 187 -4.36 -2.36 11.19
CA GLY A 187 -2.91 -2.18 11.11
C GLY A 187 -2.27 -3.23 10.20
N LEU A 188 -1.52 -2.78 9.19
CA LEU A 188 -0.93 -3.65 8.17
C LEU A 188 -0.08 -4.78 8.76
N CYS A 189 0.89 -4.42 9.61
CA CYS A 189 1.84 -5.41 10.13
C CYS A 189 1.16 -6.37 11.10
N SER A 190 0.39 -5.87 12.07
CA SER A 190 -0.31 -6.74 13.04
C SER A 190 -1.39 -7.60 12.38
N GLY A 191 -2.08 -7.07 11.37
CA GLY A 191 -3.04 -7.81 10.56
C GLY A 191 -2.37 -8.90 9.73
N HIS A 192 -1.24 -8.58 9.09
CA HIS A 192 -0.43 -9.56 8.36
C HIS A 192 0.03 -10.70 9.28
N LEU A 193 0.65 -10.38 10.43
CA LEU A 193 1.10 -11.37 11.40
C LEU A 193 -0.05 -12.27 11.89
N SER A 194 -1.25 -11.72 12.09
CA SER A 194 -2.42 -12.51 12.52
C SER A 194 -2.92 -13.53 11.49
N ARG A 195 -2.55 -13.37 10.21
CA ARG A 195 -2.95 -14.25 9.10
C ARG A 195 -1.85 -15.23 8.70
N LEU A 196 -0.66 -15.11 9.27
CA LEU A 196 0.38 -16.10 9.05
C LEU A 196 -0.11 -17.43 9.62
N LEU A 197 -0.33 -18.39 8.72
CA LEU A 197 -0.57 -19.76 9.14
C LEU A 197 0.70 -20.28 9.79
N PRO A 198 0.61 -21.02 10.91
CA PRO A 198 1.73 -21.82 11.36
C PRO A 198 2.15 -22.69 10.17
N THR A 199 3.36 -22.51 9.68
CA THR A 199 3.92 -23.47 8.73
C THR A 199 3.90 -24.80 9.45
N LYS A 200 3.10 -25.76 8.95
CA LYS A 200 3.34 -27.16 9.30
C LYS A 200 4.81 -27.40 9.01
N ARG A 201 5.53 -28.02 9.95
CA ARG A 201 6.86 -28.58 9.66
C ARG A 201 6.72 -29.29 8.31
N ILE A 202 7.54 -28.90 7.34
CA ILE A 202 7.69 -29.70 6.13
C ILE A 202 8.39 -30.94 6.65
N ASP A 203 7.60 -31.96 7.03
CA ASP A 203 8.12 -33.27 7.36
C ASP A 203 8.77 -33.77 6.07
N GLY A 204 10.10 -33.70 6.03
CA GLY A 204 10.90 -34.14 4.90
C GLY A 204 10.79 -35.64 4.73
N ARG A 205 9.73 -36.11 4.07
CA ARG A 205 9.66 -37.46 3.48
C ARG A 205 9.18 -37.34 2.05
N GLY A 206 10.15 -37.23 1.15
CA GLY A 206 10.04 -37.44 -0.30
C GLY A 206 11.30 -38.15 -0.76
#